data_AF-A0A2N1MCX3-F1
#
_entry.id   AF-A0A2N1MCX3-F1
#
_cell.length_a   1.000
_cell.length_b   1.000
_cell.length_c   1.000
_cell.angle_alpha   90.00
_cell.angle_beta   90.00
_cell.angle_gamma   90.00
#
_symmetry.space_group_name_H-M   'P 1'
#
loop_
_entity.id
_entity.type
_entity.pdbx_description
1 polymer ?
#
loop_
_entity_poly.entity_id
_entity_poly.type
_entity_poly.pdbx_seq_one_letter_code
_entity_poly.pdbx_strand_id
1 'polypeptide(L)'
;MNVFTSVYMNDTAWLDSSKDRLQSTLDIAAWFYDLLDIKINHKKCELIVINPSIHHSLCNVTLDINRYTWISINLQESRYLGVWLSHKKPKQRNKDRIIKIRDSILHSMKSKRISIAHAIYIINKVMYPRIAYISQSLILTKSEWDAIERPVFGFIKKIVSLSASYPTSALHHEGILDLYNLWQYIVTNHLTNFFKRINSNTMDGNAALIRLRQGQIRMHLPGSIFDTSSKYMPLYMAEFKSNLKSIV
;
A
#
# COMPACT_ATOMS: atom_id res chain seq x y z
N MET A 1 22.02 -8.96 -16.44
CA MET A 1 21.48 -7.73 -15.85
C MET A 1 20.16 -8.07 -15.18
N ASN A 2 20.06 -8.03 -13.85
CA ASN A 2 18.80 -8.32 -13.15
C ASN A 2 18.05 -7.02 -12.93
N VAL A 3 17.00 -6.79 -13.70
CA VAL A 3 16.13 -5.63 -13.57
C VAL A 3 14.83 -6.08 -12.89
N PHE A 4 14.38 -5.33 -11.89
CA PHE A 4 13.09 -5.59 -11.27
C PHE A 4 12.01 -4.94 -12.13
N THR A 5 11.19 -5.78 -12.75
CA THR A 5 10.10 -5.35 -13.61
C THR A 5 8.78 -5.78 -13.00
N SER A 6 7.78 -4.90 -13.06
CA SER A 6 6.40 -5.23 -12.73
C SER A 6 5.57 -4.92 -13.97
N VAL A 7 4.96 -5.94 -14.54
CA VAL A 7 4.14 -5.83 -15.75
C VAL A 7 2.74 -6.32 -15.43
N TYR A 8 1.74 -5.48 -15.72
CA TYR A 8 0.33 -5.86 -15.66
C TYR A 8 -0.36 -5.33 -16.91
N MET A 9 -0.72 -6.25 -17.81
CA MET A 9 -1.21 -5.88 -19.15
C MET A 9 -0.23 -4.95 -19.87
N ASN A 10 -0.62 -3.69 -20.09
CA ASN A 10 0.20 -2.63 -20.69
C ASN A 10 0.90 -1.73 -19.66
N ASP A 11 0.56 -1.83 -18.37
CA ASP A 11 1.17 -1.03 -17.31
C ASP A 11 2.49 -1.67 -16.87
N THR A 12 3.61 -1.06 -17.28
CA THR A 12 4.96 -1.52 -16.96
C THR A 12 5.65 -0.56 -16.00
N ALA A 13 6.22 -1.09 -14.93
CA ALA A 13 7.09 -0.36 -14.00
C ALA A 13 8.48 -0.99 -13.98
N TRP A 14 9.49 -0.15 -14.17
CA TRP A 14 10.90 -0.51 -14.10
C TRP A 14 11.48 0.03 -12.79
N LEU A 15 12.12 -0.84 -12.02
CA LEU A 15 12.75 -0.48 -10.75
C LEU A 15 14.23 -0.79 -10.78
N ASP A 16 15.04 0.22 -10.49
CA ASP A 16 16.48 0.09 -10.33
C ASP A 16 17.00 1.02 -9.22
N SER A 17 18.14 0.67 -8.63
CA SER A 17 18.82 1.49 -7.63
C SER A 17 19.78 2.51 -8.26
N SER A 18 20.09 2.38 -9.56
CA SER A 18 20.96 3.30 -10.30
C SER A 18 20.26 3.91 -11.50
N LYS A 19 20.48 5.22 -11.70
CA LYS A 19 20.05 5.96 -12.89
C LYS A 19 20.59 5.33 -14.17
N ASP A 20 21.88 5.01 -14.20
CA ASP A 20 22.55 4.53 -15.42
C ASP A 20 22.07 3.14 -15.83
N ARG A 21 21.79 2.28 -14.83
CA ARG A 21 21.19 0.97 -15.06
C ARG A 21 19.73 1.07 -15.53
N LEU A 22 18.97 1.98 -14.93
CA LEU A 22 17.60 2.26 -15.38
C LEU A 22 17.63 2.77 -16.83
N GLN A 23 18.54 3.69 -17.17
CA GLN A 23 18.68 4.19 -18.52
C GLN A 23 19.05 3.10 -19.52
N SER A 24 20.02 2.24 -19.17
CA SER A 24 20.40 1.11 -20.02
C SER A 24 19.23 0.16 -20.28
N THR A 25 18.37 -0.05 -19.27
CA THR A 25 17.14 -0.84 -19.42
C THR A 25 16.14 -0.15 -20.34
N LEU A 26 15.94 1.16 -20.17
CA LEU A 26 15.04 1.95 -21.01
C LEU A 26 15.52 2.00 -22.47
N ASP A 27 16.83 2.06 -22.71
CA ASP A 27 17.42 2.04 -24.05
C ASP A 27 17.14 0.69 -24.75
N ILE A 28 17.30 -0.43 -24.03
CA ILE A 28 16.94 -1.76 -24.54
C ILE A 28 15.43 -1.84 -24.83
N ALA A 29 14.60 -1.34 -23.92
CA ALA A 29 13.16 -1.34 -24.10
C ALA A 29 12.74 -0.48 -25.30
N ALA A 30 13.32 0.71 -25.47
CA ALA A 30 13.07 1.60 -26.60
C ALA A 30 13.41 0.92 -27.93
N TRP A 31 14.56 0.24 -28.01
CA TRP A 31 14.94 -0.56 -29.18
C TRP A 31 13.95 -1.69 -29.46
N PHE A 32 13.53 -2.42 -28.42
CA PHE A 32 12.55 -3.49 -28.56
C PHE A 32 11.19 -2.98 -29.05
N TYR A 33 10.72 -1.84 -28.53
CA TYR A 33 9.46 -1.25 -28.95
C TYR A 33 9.50 -0.73 -30.38
N ASP A 34 10.62 -0.15 -30.82
CA ASP A 34 10.83 0.28 -32.20
C ASP A 34 10.84 -0.91 -33.18
N LEU A 35 11.56 -1.98 -32.82
CA LEU A 35 11.60 -3.22 -33.61
C LEU A 35 10.20 -3.82 -33.83
N LEU A 36 9.32 -3.70 -32.85
CA LEU A 36 7.95 -4.25 -32.89
C LEU A 36 6.88 -3.23 -33.31
N ASP A 37 7.27 -2.01 -33.72
CA ASP A 37 6.36 -0.89 -34.04
C ASP A 37 5.34 -0.62 -32.91
N ILE A 38 5.77 -0.76 -31.66
CA ILE A 38 4.97 -0.47 -30.46
C ILE A 38 5.16 0.98 -30.06
N LYS A 39 4.09 1.76 -30.11
CA LYS A 39 4.12 3.18 -29.71
C LYS A 39 3.86 3.35 -28.22
N ILE A 40 4.88 3.81 -27.49
CA ILE A 40 4.76 4.17 -26.08
C ILE A 40 4.05 5.52 -25.96
N ASN A 41 3.08 5.61 -25.05
CA ASN A 41 2.50 6.90 -24.68
C ASN A 41 3.39 7.62 -23.66
N HIS A 42 4.36 8.38 -24.14
CA HIS A 42 5.32 9.11 -23.29
C HIS A 42 4.65 10.04 -22.27
N LYS A 43 3.44 10.57 -22.57
CA LYS A 43 2.69 11.44 -21.63
C LYS A 43 2.22 10.71 -20.38
N LYS A 44 2.13 9.37 -20.41
CA LYS A 44 1.74 8.54 -19.28
C LYS A 44 2.94 8.01 -18.49
N CYS A 45 4.15 8.19 -18.99
CA CYS A 45 5.35 7.72 -18.31
C CYS A 45 5.74 8.72 -17.21
N GLU A 46 5.99 8.21 -16.01
CA GLU A 46 6.35 9.01 -14.84
C GLU A 46 7.62 8.43 -14.19
N LEU A 47 8.54 9.32 -13.79
CA LEU A 47 9.74 8.94 -13.05
C LEU A 47 9.55 9.26 -11.57
N ILE A 48 9.62 8.23 -10.73
CA ILE A 48 9.63 8.39 -9.27
C ILE A 48 11.02 8.03 -8.77
N VAL A 49 11.62 8.93 -7.99
CA VAL A 49 12.88 8.66 -7.30
C VAL A 49 12.63 8.70 -5.81
N ILE A 50 13.01 7.64 -5.09
CA ILE A 50 12.87 7.53 -3.64
C ILE A 50 14.25 7.73 -3.04
N ASN A 51 14.39 8.65 -2.08
CA ASN A 51 15.65 8.97 -1.39
C ASN A 51 16.83 9.25 -2.35
N PRO A 52 16.75 10.30 -3.18
CA PRO A 52 17.81 10.61 -4.13
C PRO A 52 19.12 10.96 -3.40
N SER A 53 20.22 10.40 -3.88
CA SER A 53 21.59 10.76 -3.46
C SER A 53 22.11 12.03 -4.15
N ILE A 54 21.43 12.45 -5.23
CA ILE A 54 21.82 13.55 -6.13
C ILE A 54 20.67 14.55 -6.19
N HIS A 55 20.96 15.81 -6.50
CA HIS A 55 19.94 16.85 -6.65
C HIS A 55 18.86 16.47 -7.68
N HIS A 56 17.59 16.71 -7.36
CA HIS A 56 16.42 16.30 -8.16
C HIS A 56 16.45 16.77 -9.62
N SER A 57 17.06 17.93 -9.89
CA SER A 57 17.20 18.49 -11.24
C SER A 57 18.07 17.64 -12.17
N LEU A 58 18.93 16.78 -11.62
CA LEU A 58 19.84 15.90 -12.38
C LEU A 58 19.26 14.49 -12.58
N CYS A 59 18.11 14.21 -11.99
CA CYS A 59 17.41 12.95 -12.11
C CYS A 59 16.42 13.01 -13.28
N ASN A 60 16.92 12.69 -14.46
CA ASN A 60 16.13 12.56 -15.68
C ASN A 60 16.47 11.26 -16.39
N VAL A 61 15.53 10.71 -17.16
CA VAL A 61 15.77 9.55 -18.03
C VAL A 61 15.21 9.84 -19.41
N THR A 62 15.80 9.22 -20.42
CA THR A 62 15.32 9.27 -21.80
C THR A 62 14.53 8.01 -22.13
N LEU A 63 13.44 8.18 -22.89
CA LEU A 63 12.51 7.08 -23.23
C LEU A 63 12.67 6.55 -24.66
N ASP A 64 13.33 7.32 -25.50
CA ASP A 64 13.42 7.09 -26.94
C ASP A 64 14.86 6.85 -27.36
N ILE A 65 15.02 6.11 -28.46
CA ILE A 65 16.33 5.77 -29.05
C ILE A 65 17.12 7.03 -29.38
N ASN A 66 16.43 8.07 -29.87
CA ASN A 66 17.03 9.34 -30.24
C ASN A 66 17.29 10.28 -29.05
N ARG A 67 16.88 9.90 -27.84
CA ARG A 67 17.07 10.65 -26.59
C ARG A 67 16.53 12.09 -26.63
N TYR A 68 15.47 12.34 -27.40
CA TYR A 68 14.79 13.64 -27.45
C TYR A 68 13.71 13.77 -26.39
N THR A 69 13.19 12.66 -25.89
CA THR A 69 12.08 12.63 -24.93
C THR A 69 12.59 12.36 -23.52
N TRP A 70 12.69 13.43 -22.74
CA TRP A 70 13.13 13.40 -21.35
C TRP A 70 11.94 13.31 -20.40
N ILE A 71 12.03 12.43 -19.39
CA ILE A 71 11.18 12.47 -18.21
C ILE A 71 12.01 12.99 -17.04
N SER A 72 11.49 14.02 -16.36
CA SER A 72 11.99 14.48 -15.08
C SER A 72 11.21 13.87 -13.92
N ILE A 73 11.77 13.95 -12.71
CA ILE A 73 11.10 13.44 -11.50
C ILE A 73 9.70 14.05 -11.36
N ASN A 74 8.70 13.18 -11.18
CA ASN A 74 7.42 13.58 -10.65
C ASN A 74 7.53 13.76 -9.12
N LEU A 75 7.53 15.02 -8.67
CA LEU A 75 7.56 15.37 -7.25
C LEU A 75 6.20 15.19 -6.55
N GLN A 76 5.15 14.93 -7.32
CA GLN A 76 3.80 14.66 -6.81
C GLN A 76 3.64 13.15 -6.53
N GLU A 77 2.42 12.64 -6.72
CA GLU A 77 2.10 11.24 -6.51
C GLU A 77 1.68 10.60 -7.82
N SER A 78 2.26 9.45 -8.08
CA SER A 78 1.99 8.61 -9.22
C SER A 78 1.10 7.45 -8.80
N ARG A 79 0.21 7.02 -9.68
CA ARG A 79 -0.68 5.89 -9.42
C ARG A 79 -0.23 4.69 -10.23
N TYR A 80 0.13 3.59 -9.57
CA TYR A 80 0.42 2.31 -10.21
C TYR A 80 -0.55 1.24 -9.68
N LEU A 81 -1.35 0.64 -10.57
CA LEU A 81 -2.36 -0.38 -10.25
C LEU A 81 -3.38 -0.01 -9.16
N GLY A 82 -3.59 1.29 -8.87
CA GLY A 82 -4.47 1.71 -7.78
C GLY A 82 -3.77 2.03 -6.47
N VAL A 83 -2.46 1.75 -6.37
CA VAL A 83 -1.60 2.18 -5.28
C VAL A 83 -0.95 3.51 -5.64
N TRP A 84 -0.95 4.43 -4.68
CA TRP A 84 -0.33 5.74 -4.83
C TRP A 84 1.10 5.71 -4.29
N LEU A 85 2.05 6.05 -5.15
CA LEU A 85 3.47 6.12 -4.89
C LEU A 85 3.90 7.58 -4.93
N SER A 86 4.79 7.98 -4.04
CA SER A 86 5.31 9.33 -4.01
C SER A 86 6.74 9.34 -3.52
N HIS A 87 7.48 10.37 -3.91
CA HIS A 87 8.82 10.65 -3.41
C HIS A 87 8.85 10.76 -1.87
N LYS A 88 7.80 11.33 -1.25
CA LYS A 88 7.65 11.43 0.23
C LYS A 88 6.51 10.53 0.71
N LYS A 89 6.61 10.00 1.95
CA LYS A 89 5.53 9.20 2.56
C LYS A 89 4.25 10.04 2.78
N PRO A 90 3.18 9.90 1.98
CA PRO A 90 2.00 10.75 2.11
C PRO A 90 0.97 10.09 3.04
N LYS A 91 1.36 9.80 4.29
CA LYS A 91 0.52 9.07 5.25
C LYS A 91 -0.89 9.70 5.36
N GLN A 92 -0.94 11.03 5.50
CA GLN A 92 -2.20 11.74 5.65
C GLN A 92 -3.07 11.67 4.39
N ARG A 93 -2.50 11.86 3.20
CA ARG A 93 -3.28 11.85 1.95
C ARG A 93 -3.86 10.46 1.66
N ASN A 94 -3.11 9.39 1.94
CA ASN A 94 -3.60 8.03 1.81
C ASN A 94 -4.73 7.74 2.82
N LYS A 95 -4.62 8.27 4.04
CA LYS A 95 -5.72 8.23 5.02
C LYS A 95 -6.96 8.98 4.53
N ASP A 96 -6.78 10.17 3.96
CA ASP A 96 -7.88 10.97 3.39
C ASP A 96 -8.56 10.24 2.21
N ARG A 97 -7.81 9.48 1.42
CA ARG A 97 -8.37 8.62 0.36
C ARG A 97 -9.23 7.50 0.90
N ILE A 98 -8.77 6.81 1.94
CA ILE A 98 -9.55 5.76 2.62
C ILE A 98 -10.86 6.35 3.15
N ILE A 99 -10.77 7.51 3.81
CA ILE A 99 -11.92 8.29 4.30
C ILE A 99 -12.89 8.60 3.15
N LYS A 100 -12.41 9.15 2.03
CA LYS A 100 -13.23 9.47 0.86
C LYS A 100 -13.94 8.25 0.27
N ILE A 101 -13.28 7.09 0.22
CA ILE A 101 -13.88 5.85 -0.30
C ILE A 101 -14.98 5.35 0.63
N ARG A 102 -14.70 5.33 1.93
CA ARG A 102 -15.67 4.98 2.98
C ARG A 102 -16.89 5.91 2.89
N ASP A 103 -16.68 7.22 2.82
CA ASP A 103 -17.76 8.22 2.74
C ASP A 103 -18.57 8.11 1.43
N SER A 104 -17.90 7.89 0.29
CA SER A 104 -18.55 7.69 -1.01
C SER A 104 -19.48 6.46 -1.02
N ILE A 105 -19.03 5.35 -0.43
CA ILE A 105 -19.82 4.11 -0.34
C ILE A 105 -21.00 4.31 0.61
N LEU A 106 -20.77 4.87 1.81
CA LEU A 106 -21.85 5.16 2.76
C LEU A 106 -22.88 6.12 2.17
N HIS A 107 -22.45 7.17 1.47
CA HIS A 107 -23.35 8.14 0.83
C HIS A 107 -24.20 7.49 -0.26
N SER A 108 -23.60 6.63 -1.08
CA SER A 108 -24.28 5.89 -2.15
C SER A 108 -25.32 4.90 -1.61
N MET A 109 -25.14 4.40 -0.39
CA MET A 109 -26.13 3.56 0.29
C MET A 109 -27.24 4.37 0.96
N LYS A 110 -26.90 5.53 1.54
CA LYS A 110 -27.85 6.40 2.24
C LYS A 110 -29.01 6.88 1.37
N SER A 111 -28.78 7.09 0.08
CA SER A 111 -29.80 7.55 -0.87
C SER A 111 -30.73 6.44 -1.39
N LYS A 112 -30.48 5.18 -1.03
CA LYS A 112 -31.18 4.02 -1.58
C LYS A 112 -31.95 3.28 -0.48
N ARG A 113 -33.06 2.62 -0.87
CA ARG A 113 -33.78 1.69 0.01
C ARG A 113 -32.99 0.38 0.10
N ILE A 114 -32.10 0.28 1.06
CA ILE A 114 -31.20 -0.86 1.26
C ILE A 114 -31.60 -1.59 2.54
N SER A 115 -31.72 -2.92 2.48
CA SER A 115 -31.93 -3.73 3.69
C SER A 115 -30.62 -3.88 4.48
N ILE A 116 -30.75 -4.17 5.78
CA ILE A 116 -29.59 -4.40 6.67
C ILE A 116 -28.61 -5.43 6.10
N ALA A 117 -29.11 -6.56 5.60
CA ALA A 117 -28.26 -7.62 5.06
C ALA A 117 -27.44 -7.14 3.85
N HIS A 118 -28.05 -6.34 2.96
CA HIS A 118 -27.34 -5.75 1.83
C HIS A 118 -26.29 -4.73 2.30
N ALA A 119 -26.60 -3.88 3.29
CA ALA A 119 -25.65 -2.91 3.81
C ALA A 119 -24.41 -3.59 4.44
N ILE A 120 -24.63 -4.63 5.24
CA ILE A 120 -23.56 -5.41 5.88
C ILE A 120 -22.74 -6.15 4.83
N TYR A 121 -23.38 -6.76 3.84
CA TYR A 121 -22.70 -7.39 2.72
C TYR A 121 -21.79 -6.39 1.98
N ILE A 122 -22.30 -5.21 1.64
CA ILE A 122 -21.50 -4.16 0.97
C ILE A 122 -20.31 -3.76 1.84
N ILE A 123 -20.51 -3.58 3.15
CA ILE A 123 -19.42 -3.21 4.07
C ILE A 123 -18.36 -4.31 4.13
N ASN A 124 -18.75 -5.55 4.45
CA ASN A 124 -17.85 -6.67 4.68
C ASN A 124 -17.16 -7.16 3.39
N LYS A 125 -17.89 -7.18 2.26
CA LYS A 125 -17.41 -7.81 1.01
C LYS A 125 -17.00 -6.81 -0.07
N VAL A 126 -17.28 -5.52 0.09
CA VAL A 126 -16.87 -4.49 -0.89
C VAL A 126 -16.02 -3.40 -0.25
N MET A 127 -16.52 -2.75 0.80
CA MET A 127 -15.84 -1.60 1.40
C MET A 127 -14.54 -2.01 2.10
N TYR A 128 -14.58 -3.00 3.00
CA TYR A 128 -13.38 -3.43 3.74
C TYR A 128 -12.30 -4.03 2.84
N PRO A 129 -12.59 -4.92 1.87
CA PRO A 129 -11.58 -5.38 0.93
C PRO A 129 -10.96 -4.24 0.12
N ARG A 130 -11.76 -3.26 -0.33
CA ARG A 130 -11.25 -2.09 -1.07
C ARG A 130 -10.35 -1.20 -0.21
N ILE A 131 -10.73 -0.97 1.05
CA ILE A 131 -9.90 -0.24 2.02
C ILE A 131 -8.60 -0.99 2.27
N ALA A 132 -8.66 -2.30 2.49
CA ALA A 132 -7.50 -3.14 2.75
C ALA A 132 -6.51 -3.17 1.59
N TYR A 133 -7.01 -3.13 0.35
CA TYR A 133 -6.17 -3.03 -0.85
C TYR A 133 -5.39 -1.70 -0.88
N ILE A 134 -6.08 -0.59 -0.65
CA ILE A 134 -5.48 0.75 -0.72
C ILE A 134 -4.54 1.01 0.45
N SER A 135 -4.81 0.41 1.61
CA SER A 135 -3.99 0.56 2.81
C SER A 135 -2.74 -0.31 2.81
N GLN A 136 -2.46 -1.12 1.78
CA GLN A 136 -1.28 -1.98 1.75
C GLN A 136 0.04 -1.22 1.91
N SER A 137 0.10 0.04 1.46
CA SER A 137 1.27 0.93 1.59
C SER A 137 1.23 1.84 2.83
N LEU A 138 0.23 1.67 3.70
CA LEU A 138 -0.06 2.55 4.82
C LEU A 138 -0.03 1.78 6.15
N ILE A 139 0.72 2.30 7.12
CA ILE A 139 0.72 1.78 8.49
C ILE A 139 -0.06 2.76 9.37
N LEU A 140 -1.25 2.36 9.80
CA LEU A 140 -2.11 3.09 10.73
C LEU A 140 -2.18 2.36 12.07
N THR A 141 -2.35 3.13 13.15
CA THR A 141 -2.60 2.55 14.48
C THR A 141 -4.04 2.04 14.58
N LYS A 142 -4.33 1.19 15.57
CA LYS A 142 -5.70 0.76 15.88
C LYS A 142 -6.64 1.94 16.09
N SER A 143 -6.22 2.97 16.83
CA SER A 143 -7.04 4.17 17.05
C SER A 143 -7.37 4.94 15.76
N GLU A 144 -6.46 4.95 14.78
CA GLU A 144 -6.72 5.55 13.46
C GLU A 144 -7.73 4.72 12.66
N TRP A 145 -7.66 3.40 12.75
CA TRP A 145 -8.65 2.50 12.14
C TRP A 145 -10.02 2.60 12.79
N ASP A 146 -10.07 2.64 14.13
CA ASP A 146 -11.31 2.84 14.88
C ASP A 146 -11.96 4.17 14.48
N ALA A 147 -11.17 5.24 14.29
CA ALA A 147 -11.67 6.52 13.81
C ALA A 147 -12.24 6.44 12.38
N ILE A 148 -11.67 5.59 11.52
CA ILE A 148 -12.18 5.32 10.16
C ILE A 148 -13.47 4.48 10.22
N GLU A 149 -13.60 3.56 11.18
CA GLU A 149 -14.76 2.68 11.30
C GLU A 149 -15.96 3.36 11.99
N ARG A 150 -15.73 4.33 12.88
CA ARG A 150 -16.79 5.03 13.65
C ARG A 150 -18.00 5.49 12.80
N PRO A 151 -17.83 6.15 11.63
CA PRO A 151 -18.97 6.54 10.80
C PRO A 151 -19.77 5.36 10.24
N VAL A 152 -19.14 4.19 10.06
CA VAL A 152 -19.79 2.95 9.63
C VAL A 152 -20.75 2.47 10.72
N PHE A 153 -20.32 2.49 11.99
CA PHE A 153 -21.21 2.15 13.11
C PHE A 153 -22.40 3.10 13.23
N GLY A 154 -22.16 4.41 13.08
CA GLY A 154 -23.24 5.40 13.08
C GLY A 154 -24.24 5.19 11.95
N PHE A 155 -23.75 4.83 10.76
CA PHE A 155 -24.59 4.50 9.61
C PHE A 155 -25.42 3.23 9.85
N ILE A 156 -24.80 2.14 10.31
CA ILE A 156 -25.50 0.88 10.59
C ILE A 156 -26.56 1.09 11.67
N LYS A 157 -26.21 1.68 12.82
CA LYS A 157 -27.15 1.96 13.90
C LYS A 157 -28.37 2.76 13.43
N LYS A 158 -28.18 3.70 12.49
CA LYS A 158 -29.28 4.45 11.89
C LYS A 158 -30.19 3.59 11.02
N ILE A 159 -29.66 2.63 10.25
CA ILE A 159 -30.47 1.73 9.43
C ILE A 159 -31.33 0.80 10.30
N VAL A 160 -30.77 0.27 11.40
CA VAL A 160 -31.50 -0.60 12.34
C VAL A 160 -32.31 0.16 13.39
N SER A 161 -32.37 1.50 13.32
CA SER A 161 -33.05 2.34 14.32
C SER A 161 -32.57 2.11 15.76
N LEU A 162 -31.29 1.76 15.95
CA LEU A 162 -30.68 1.61 17.28
C LEU A 162 -30.21 2.96 17.83
N SER A 163 -30.15 3.05 19.17
CA SER A 163 -29.61 4.23 19.84
C SER A 163 -28.13 4.43 19.52
N ALA A 164 -27.67 5.69 19.56
CA ALA A 164 -26.25 6.00 19.41
C ALA A 164 -25.39 5.31 20.49
N SER A 165 -25.94 5.15 21.70
CA SER A 165 -25.30 4.48 22.85
C SER A 165 -25.28 2.96 22.77
N TYR A 166 -25.93 2.34 21.77
CA TYR A 166 -25.96 0.89 21.65
C TYR A 166 -24.54 0.29 21.57
N PRO A 167 -24.24 -0.81 22.28
CA PRO A 167 -22.90 -1.41 22.28
C PRO A 167 -22.44 -1.78 20.86
N THR A 168 -21.29 -1.27 20.42
CA THR A 168 -20.74 -1.59 19.09
C THR A 168 -20.26 -3.03 18.99
N SER A 169 -19.87 -3.64 20.11
CA SER A 169 -19.48 -5.05 20.20
C SER A 169 -20.59 -5.99 19.72
N ALA A 170 -21.85 -5.68 20.02
CA ALA A 170 -22.99 -6.47 19.58
C ALA A 170 -23.19 -6.44 18.05
N LEU A 171 -22.78 -5.37 17.37
CA LEU A 171 -22.83 -5.31 15.91
C LEU A 171 -21.89 -6.33 15.26
N HIS A 172 -20.82 -6.71 15.94
CA HIS A 172 -19.84 -7.68 15.44
C HIS A 172 -20.25 -9.14 15.65
N HIS A 173 -21.31 -9.38 16.43
CA HIS A 173 -21.73 -10.74 16.75
C HIS A 173 -22.45 -11.38 15.55
N GLU A 174 -22.03 -12.61 15.19
CA GLU A 174 -22.56 -13.37 14.04
C GLU A 174 -24.08 -13.56 14.14
N GLY A 175 -24.59 -13.87 15.33
CA GLY A 175 -26.03 -14.02 15.58
C GLY A 175 -26.85 -12.72 15.62
N ILE A 176 -26.23 -11.55 15.42
CA ILE A 176 -26.93 -10.25 15.39
C ILE A 176 -26.82 -9.61 14.01
N LEU A 177 -25.63 -9.12 13.64
CA LEU A 177 -25.40 -8.46 12.36
C LEU A 177 -24.18 -9.03 11.62
N ASP A 178 -23.26 -9.75 12.26
CA ASP A 178 -22.02 -10.22 11.63
C ASP A 178 -21.21 -9.10 10.93
N LEU A 179 -21.22 -7.88 11.48
CA LEU A 179 -20.38 -6.80 10.94
C LEU A 179 -18.92 -7.10 11.27
N TYR A 180 -18.05 -7.20 10.28
CA TYR A 180 -16.63 -7.43 10.58
C TYR A 180 -16.03 -6.25 11.32
N ASN A 181 -15.02 -6.51 12.15
CA ASN A 181 -14.21 -5.44 12.72
C ASN A 181 -13.11 -5.06 11.71
N LEU A 182 -13.08 -3.80 11.29
CA LEU A 182 -12.16 -3.32 10.26
C LEU A 182 -10.69 -3.52 10.67
N TRP A 183 -10.33 -3.17 11.91
CA TRP A 183 -8.96 -3.37 12.39
C TRP A 183 -8.56 -4.84 12.34
N GLN A 184 -9.42 -5.73 12.87
CA GLN A 184 -9.17 -7.18 12.86
C GLN A 184 -9.05 -7.72 11.42
N TYR A 185 -9.90 -7.26 10.51
CA TYR A 185 -9.87 -7.62 9.10
C TYR A 185 -8.54 -7.23 8.45
N ILE A 186 -8.09 -5.99 8.67
CA ILE A 186 -6.82 -5.47 8.15
C ILE A 186 -5.63 -6.26 8.72
N VAL A 187 -5.60 -6.47 10.04
CA VAL A 187 -4.53 -7.26 10.70
C VAL A 187 -4.50 -8.69 10.17
N THR A 188 -5.66 -9.34 10.05
CA THR A 188 -5.76 -10.71 9.53
C THR A 188 -5.23 -10.80 8.11
N ASN A 189 -5.56 -9.84 7.24
CA ASN A 189 -5.06 -9.79 5.88
C ASN A 189 -3.53 -9.59 5.84
N HIS A 190 -2.99 -8.67 6.65
CA HIS A 190 -1.54 -8.45 6.73
C HIS A 190 -0.80 -9.68 7.26
N LEU A 191 -1.29 -10.29 8.33
CA LEU A 191 -0.71 -11.51 8.89
C LEU A 191 -0.76 -12.65 7.88
N THR A 192 -1.90 -12.87 7.22
CA THR A 192 -2.04 -13.91 6.19
C THR A 192 -1.03 -13.73 5.06
N ASN A 193 -0.88 -12.50 4.55
CA ASN A 193 0.09 -12.22 3.48
C ASN A 193 1.54 -12.36 3.97
N PHE A 194 1.80 -11.99 5.22
CA PHE A 194 3.11 -12.16 5.84
C PHE A 194 3.47 -13.63 6.00
N PHE A 195 2.57 -14.45 6.58
CA PHE A 195 2.75 -15.89 6.73
C PHE A 195 2.96 -16.59 5.39
N LYS A 196 2.20 -16.21 4.36
CA LYS A 196 2.42 -16.71 3.00
C LYS A 196 3.82 -16.37 2.48
N ARG A 197 4.28 -15.13 2.71
CA ARG A 197 5.58 -14.66 2.21
C ARG A 197 6.76 -15.32 2.91
N ILE A 198 6.76 -15.43 4.24
CA ILE A 198 7.88 -16.03 4.98
C ILE A 198 8.04 -17.54 4.72
N ASN A 199 6.95 -18.21 4.33
CA ASN A 199 6.95 -19.62 3.97
C ASN A 199 7.09 -19.87 2.46
N SER A 200 7.30 -18.81 1.66
CA SER A 200 7.47 -18.94 0.22
C SER A 200 8.94 -19.14 -0.14
N ASN A 201 9.23 -20.07 -1.06
CA ASN A 201 10.57 -20.31 -1.60
C ASN A 201 10.91 -19.38 -2.78
N THR A 202 10.09 -18.38 -3.04
CA THR A 202 10.25 -17.40 -4.12
C THR A 202 11.16 -16.24 -3.71
N MET A 203 11.56 -15.41 -4.68
CA MET A 203 12.43 -14.24 -4.44
C MET A 203 11.86 -13.28 -3.39
N ASP A 204 10.54 -13.09 -3.34
CA ASP A 204 9.88 -12.24 -2.34
C ASP A 204 9.95 -12.84 -0.91
N GLY A 205 9.94 -14.17 -0.78
CA GLY A 205 10.16 -14.85 0.49
C GLY A 205 11.60 -14.66 0.98
N ASN A 206 12.58 -14.89 0.11
CA ASN A 206 14.00 -14.63 0.41
C ASN A 206 14.25 -13.16 0.77
N ALA A 207 13.68 -12.23 0.00
CA ALA A 207 13.78 -10.80 0.30
C ALA A 207 13.15 -10.45 1.65
N ALA A 208 12.01 -11.05 2.01
CA ALA A 208 11.40 -10.86 3.32
C ALA A 208 12.30 -11.39 4.44
N LEU A 209 12.86 -12.59 4.32
CA LEU A 209 13.78 -13.15 5.30
C LEU A 209 15.04 -12.28 5.48
N ILE A 210 15.62 -11.77 4.39
CA ILE A 210 16.74 -10.82 4.44
C ILE A 210 16.33 -9.55 5.20
N ARG A 211 15.15 -8.99 4.94
CA ARG A 211 14.65 -7.81 5.67
C ARG A 211 14.43 -8.08 7.16
N LEU A 212 13.94 -9.26 7.52
CA LEU A 212 13.78 -9.65 8.93
C LEU A 212 15.13 -9.77 9.63
N ARG A 213 16.13 -10.39 8.98
CA ARG A 213 17.51 -10.46 9.49
C ARG A 213 18.16 -9.08 9.62
N GLN A 214 17.96 -8.20 8.64
CA GLN A 214 18.41 -6.80 8.73
C GLN A 214 17.79 -6.08 9.93
N GLY A 215 16.49 -6.30 10.18
CA GLY A 215 15.81 -5.79 11.37
C GLY A 215 16.45 -6.34 12.66
N GLN A 216 16.68 -7.65 12.72
CA GLN A 216 17.32 -8.32 13.85
C GLN A 216 18.69 -7.71 14.18
N ILE A 217 19.53 -7.50 13.16
CA ILE A 217 20.87 -6.91 13.31
C ILE A 217 20.77 -5.46 13.82
N ARG A 218 19.87 -4.66 13.24
CA ARG A 218 19.66 -3.26 13.68
C ARG A 218 19.26 -3.17 15.14
N MET A 219 18.44 -4.12 15.60
CA MET A 219 17.97 -4.21 16.99
C MET A 219 18.97 -4.91 17.93
N HIS A 220 20.13 -5.34 17.42
CA HIS A 220 21.16 -6.08 18.17
C HIS A 220 20.59 -7.31 18.90
N LEU A 221 19.64 -8.01 18.27
CA LEU A 221 18.97 -9.17 18.87
C LEU A 221 19.81 -10.44 18.72
N PRO A 222 20.10 -11.16 19.83
CA PRO A 222 20.90 -12.38 19.79
C PRO A 222 20.15 -13.58 19.21
N GLY A 223 18.82 -13.51 19.11
CA GLY A 223 17.96 -14.59 18.63
C GLY A 223 16.86 -14.09 17.70
N SER A 224 15.92 -14.97 17.39
CA SER A 224 14.78 -14.67 16.51
C SER A 224 13.99 -13.45 17.02
N ILE A 225 13.60 -12.59 16.08
CA ILE A 225 12.71 -11.46 16.35
C ILE A 225 11.34 -11.90 16.90
N PHE A 226 10.96 -13.16 16.70
CA PHE A 226 9.70 -13.73 17.19
C PHE A 226 9.79 -14.22 18.64
N ASP A 227 10.99 -14.53 19.13
CA ASP A 227 11.22 -15.06 20.48
C ASP A 227 11.55 -13.94 21.48
N THR A 228 11.54 -12.68 21.02
CA THR A 228 11.94 -11.54 21.82
C THR A 228 10.83 -11.14 22.80
N SER A 229 11.19 -10.92 24.07
CA SER A 229 10.22 -10.55 25.11
C SER A 229 9.48 -9.24 24.78
N SER A 230 8.16 -9.27 24.95
CA SER A 230 7.25 -8.12 24.73
C SER A 230 7.62 -6.88 25.56
N LYS A 231 8.34 -7.07 26.67
CA LYS A 231 8.83 -6.00 27.54
C LYS A 231 9.74 -5.00 26.81
N TYR A 232 10.51 -5.45 25.83
CA TYR A 232 11.47 -4.61 25.09
C TYR A 232 10.90 -4.05 23.78
N MET A 233 9.66 -4.42 23.42
CA MET A 233 9.01 -4.01 22.18
C MET A 233 8.92 -2.48 21.98
N PRO A 234 8.69 -1.66 23.03
CA PRO A 234 8.71 -0.20 22.88
C PRO A 234 10.06 0.37 22.43
N LEU A 235 11.18 -0.22 22.87
CA LEU A 235 12.54 0.20 22.48
C LEU A 235 12.77 -0.09 20.99
N TYR A 236 12.37 -1.27 20.54
CA TYR A 236 12.51 -1.67 19.13
C TYR A 236 11.59 -0.86 18.20
N MET A 237 10.36 -0.55 18.61
CA MET A 237 9.44 0.25 17.80
C MET A 237 9.91 1.68 17.54
N ALA A 238 10.79 2.24 18.38
CA ALA A 238 11.41 3.53 18.13
C ALA A 238 12.37 3.49 16.92
N GLU A 239 13.12 2.41 16.75
CA GLU A 239 14.09 2.23 15.65
C GLU A 239 13.40 2.00 14.30
N PHE A 240 12.25 1.31 14.28
CA PHE A 240 11.48 0.98 13.06
C PHE A 240 10.90 2.20 12.31
N LYS A 241 10.80 3.37 12.95
CA LYS A 241 10.29 4.59 12.29
C LYS A 241 11.18 5.06 11.13
N SER A 242 12.42 4.56 11.04
CA SER A 242 13.48 5.03 10.14
C SER A 242 13.73 4.15 8.90
N ASN A 243 12.81 3.27 8.48
CA ASN A 243 13.04 2.31 7.36
C ASN A 243 13.36 2.89 5.96
N LEU A 244 13.54 4.21 5.83
CA LEU A 244 14.05 4.87 4.61
C LEU A 244 15.28 5.76 4.85
N LYS A 245 15.84 5.81 6.06
CA LYS A 245 17.15 6.44 6.27
C LYS A 245 18.23 5.37 6.09
N SER A 246 19.15 5.66 5.18
CA SER A 246 20.40 4.93 4.87
C SER A 246 20.27 3.45 4.49
N ILE A 247 20.17 3.20 3.19
CA ILE A 247 21.07 2.20 2.59
C ILE A 247 22.28 3.03 2.12
N VAL A 248 23.29 3.07 2.97
CA VAL A 248 24.69 3.33 2.59
C VAL A 248 25.42 2.09 3.05
#